data_AF-A0A0D7KMR6-F1
#
_entry.id   AF-A0A0D7KMR6-F1
#
_cell.length_a   1.000
_cell.length_b   1.000
_cell.length_c   1.000
_cell.angle_alpha   90.00
_cell.angle_beta   90.00
_cell.angle_gamma   90.00
#
_symmetry.space_group_name_H-M   'P 1'
#
loop_
_entity.id
_entity.type
_entity.pdbx_description
1 polymer ?
#
loop_
_entity_poly.entity_id
_entity_poly.type
_entity_poly.pdbx_seq_one_letter_code
_entity_poly.pdbx_strand_id
1 'polypeptide(L)'
;MLSNLSKRMRHAIQLMRHSFDTAYSVVRSTWNELYQQLIQWRERPSFDWNRAAAKRAEEQASRLLNEKVRQQGTVSSFRERGDTEFSAEEWRIIRQIQSSVRTANRNNITRTAAYARIYQSYPELHWALLAHMVSRNGGWSMTDLQGEWLPRIMSANHRLWTYRVLERSNALIFHDAYPQLLLYAASRRAGKSLFHLLPAFGVSAFMTPFWDGFWVQQTSSLLTTALIINEQNVIEGRVMRNPTYRAHVLNEWDFQLHGWLQMNQVIFPLGVPSPREEEAIPLVGLNLENFTDLDERIAFGEKLYALLFHTPHIYNHAVRFMRAAPHTGSRADYWPHRFVKQAIPPDRTELSVTYRAYSPALTDVWKDEPARQIEEGDWFIDERMYRHLQPISAPLQADMTSSHDRLWRETASLAGFIHPSKG
;
A
#
# COMPACT_ATOMS: atom_id res chain seq x y z
N MET A 1 -9.10 60.13 -20.69
CA MET A 1 -8.57 60.00 -22.07
C MET A 1 -8.66 58.56 -22.61
N LEU A 2 -9.82 57.88 -22.54
CA LEU A 2 -9.98 56.53 -23.13
C LEU A 2 -11.37 56.32 -23.78
N SER A 3 -12.00 57.39 -24.29
CA SER A 3 -13.31 57.28 -24.97
C SER A 3 -13.23 57.05 -26.47
N ASN A 4 -12.04 57.08 -27.08
CA ASN A 4 -11.85 56.93 -28.54
C ASN A 4 -10.95 55.75 -28.96
N LEU A 5 -10.89 54.68 -28.17
CA LEU A 5 -10.31 53.42 -28.65
C LEU A 5 -11.37 52.56 -29.35
N SER A 6 -11.09 52.18 -30.59
CA SER A 6 -11.95 51.29 -31.37
C SER A 6 -12.24 49.99 -30.60
N LYS A 7 -13.43 49.41 -30.82
CA LYS A 7 -13.90 48.19 -30.11
C LYS A 7 -12.87 47.04 -30.16
N ARG A 8 -12.10 46.97 -31.26
CA ARG A 8 -10.99 46.01 -31.46
C ARG A 8 -9.80 46.25 -30.51
N MET A 9 -9.43 47.51 -30.27
CA MET A 9 -8.28 47.84 -29.43
C MET A 9 -8.57 47.64 -27.94
N ARG A 10 -9.83 47.83 -27.51
CA ARG A 10 -10.28 47.44 -26.16
C ARG A 10 -10.26 45.92 -25.95
N HIS A 11 -10.64 45.15 -26.96
CA HIS A 11 -10.55 43.70 -26.92
C HIS A 11 -9.09 43.20 -26.88
N ALA A 12 -8.19 43.82 -27.65
CA ALA A 12 -6.76 43.50 -27.62
C ALA A 12 -6.12 43.78 -26.25
N ILE A 13 -6.49 44.89 -25.59
CA ILE A 13 -6.00 45.23 -24.24
C ILE A 13 -6.57 44.26 -23.18
N GLN A 14 -7.85 43.86 -23.31
CA GLN A 14 -8.44 42.85 -22.43
C GLN A 14 -7.78 41.47 -22.59
N LEU A 15 -7.52 41.06 -23.83
CA LEU A 15 -6.79 39.82 -24.12
C LEU A 15 -5.40 39.87 -23.50
N MET A 16 -4.62 40.94 -23.72
CA MET A 16 -3.29 41.06 -23.13
C MET A 16 -3.31 41.07 -21.61
N ARG A 17 -4.28 41.74 -20.96
CA ARG A 17 -4.44 41.67 -19.49
C ARG A 17 -4.75 40.26 -19.02
N HIS A 18 -5.68 39.56 -19.67
CA HIS A 18 -6.00 38.18 -19.33
C HIS A 18 -4.79 37.25 -19.53
N SER A 19 -4.01 37.44 -20.61
CA SER A 19 -2.76 36.71 -20.84
C SER A 19 -1.73 36.96 -19.74
N PHE A 20 -1.58 38.22 -19.32
CA PHE A 20 -0.67 38.61 -18.25
C PHE A 20 -1.13 38.08 -16.88
N ASP A 21 -2.42 38.14 -16.56
CA ASP A 21 -2.96 37.63 -15.31
C ASP A 21 -2.85 36.09 -15.24
N THR A 22 -3.06 35.41 -16.37
CA THR A 22 -2.86 33.95 -16.49
C THR A 22 -1.38 33.58 -16.37
N ALA A 23 -0.49 34.32 -17.04
CA ALA A 23 0.96 34.10 -16.91
C ALA A 23 1.45 34.38 -15.48
N TYR A 24 0.93 35.43 -14.84
CA TYR A 24 1.25 35.77 -13.46
C TYR A 24 0.70 34.74 -12.48
N SER A 25 -0.50 34.20 -12.69
CA SER A 25 -1.05 33.13 -11.84
C SER A 25 -0.26 31.83 -11.98
N VAL A 26 0.17 31.48 -13.20
CA VAL A 26 1.02 30.30 -13.46
C VAL A 26 2.41 30.48 -12.85
N VAL A 27 3.03 31.65 -12.98
CA VAL A 27 4.33 31.94 -12.36
C VAL A 27 4.21 31.97 -10.83
N ARG A 28 3.10 32.47 -10.28
CA ARG A 28 2.86 32.49 -8.84
C ARG A 28 2.55 31.10 -8.28
N SER A 29 1.80 30.26 -9.01
CA SER A 29 1.54 28.87 -8.58
C SER A 29 2.82 28.05 -8.62
N THR A 30 3.60 28.15 -9.70
CA THR A 30 4.91 27.48 -9.80
C THR A 30 5.91 28.00 -8.76
N TRP A 31 5.92 29.31 -8.46
CA TRP A 31 6.74 29.85 -7.38
C TRP A 31 6.30 29.38 -6.00
N ASN A 32 4.99 29.32 -5.73
CA ASN A 32 4.47 28.77 -4.48
C ASN A 32 4.75 27.28 -4.34
N GLU A 33 4.66 26.51 -5.42
CA GLU A 33 5.04 25.09 -5.46
C GLU A 33 6.53 24.91 -5.20
N LEU A 34 7.38 25.67 -5.89
CA LEU A 34 8.84 25.67 -5.66
C LEU A 34 9.18 26.13 -4.24
N TYR A 35 8.48 27.12 -3.69
CA TYR A 35 8.69 27.62 -2.34
C TYR A 35 8.27 26.60 -1.28
N GLN A 36 7.13 25.90 -1.48
CA GLN A 36 6.70 24.81 -0.61
C GLN A 36 7.65 23.60 -0.73
N GLN A 37 8.13 23.27 -1.92
CA GLN A 37 9.16 22.27 -2.13
C GLN A 37 10.48 22.65 -1.44
N LEU A 38 10.88 23.93 -1.49
CA LEU A 38 12.08 24.45 -0.82
C LEU A 38 11.96 24.44 0.72
N ILE A 39 10.79 24.75 1.28
CA ILE A 39 10.51 24.63 2.72
C ILE A 39 10.57 23.15 3.13
N GLN A 40 9.94 22.25 2.37
CA GLN A 40 10.00 20.80 2.60
C GLN A 40 11.41 20.22 2.43
N TRP A 41 12.25 20.83 1.59
CA TRP A 41 13.66 20.44 1.42
C TRP A 41 14.53 20.89 2.59
N ARG A 42 14.24 22.06 3.16
CA ARG A 42 14.98 22.65 4.30
C ARG A 42 14.64 22.00 5.64
N GLU A 43 13.43 21.45 5.77
CA GLU A 43 12.93 20.79 6.99
C GLU A 43 12.74 19.29 6.77
N ARG A 44 13.78 18.57 6.32
CA ARG A 44 13.75 17.10 6.32
C ARG A 44 14.26 16.59 7.67
N PRO A 45 13.39 16.30 8.66
CA PRO A 45 13.83 15.43 9.73
C PRO A 45 14.12 14.08 9.10
N SER A 46 15.37 13.63 9.12
CA SER A 46 15.60 12.18 9.11
C SER A 46 14.84 11.65 10.32
N PHE A 47 14.00 10.62 10.18
CA PHE A 47 13.67 9.84 11.37
C PHE A 47 14.99 9.27 11.86
N ASP A 48 15.57 9.95 12.85
CA ASP A 48 16.79 9.51 13.50
C ASP A 48 16.40 8.29 14.31
N TRP A 49 16.45 7.15 13.64
CA TRP A 49 16.32 5.87 14.24
C TRP A 49 17.34 5.71 15.37
N ASN A 50 16.92 5.10 16.47
CA ASN A 50 17.86 4.72 17.50
C ASN A 50 18.68 3.53 16.97
N ARG A 51 19.85 3.77 16.34
CA ARG A 51 20.75 2.71 15.87
C ARG A 51 21.09 1.71 16.96
N ALA A 52 21.17 2.15 18.21
CA ALA A 52 21.40 1.25 19.33
C ALA A 52 20.17 0.38 19.64
N ALA A 53 18.93 0.83 19.36
CA ALA A 53 17.75 -0.02 19.42
C ALA A 53 17.74 -1.06 18.29
N ALA A 54 18.07 -0.67 17.05
CA ALA A 54 18.18 -1.60 15.92
C ALA A 54 19.23 -2.69 16.19
N LYS A 55 20.45 -2.29 16.60
CA LYS A 55 21.52 -3.22 16.95
C LYS A 55 21.14 -4.17 18.11
N ARG A 56 20.45 -3.67 19.14
CA ARG A 56 19.96 -4.54 20.23
C ARG A 56 18.93 -5.56 19.74
N ALA A 57 18.02 -5.15 18.84
CA ALA A 57 17.04 -6.05 18.25
C ALA A 57 17.73 -7.11 17.37
N GLU A 58 18.74 -6.74 16.58
CA GLU A 58 19.58 -7.68 15.81
C GLU A 58 20.30 -8.68 16.73
N GLU A 59 20.97 -8.21 17.78
CA GLU A 59 21.67 -9.08 18.75
C GLU A 59 20.71 -10.07 19.42
N GLN A 60 19.49 -9.63 19.77
CA GLN A 60 18.45 -10.49 20.31
C GLN A 60 17.92 -11.50 19.28
N ALA A 61 17.68 -11.06 18.05
CA ALA A 61 17.24 -11.93 16.95
C ALA A 61 18.30 -13.01 16.65
N SER A 62 19.59 -12.65 16.64
CA SER A 62 20.70 -13.58 16.46
C SER A 62 20.79 -14.61 17.59
N ARG A 63 20.51 -14.22 18.84
CA ARG A 63 20.43 -15.18 19.96
C ARG A 63 19.30 -16.19 19.73
N LEU A 64 18.11 -15.73 19.36
CA LEU A 64 16.97 -16.60 19.05
C LEU A 64 17.28 -17.55 17.89
N LEU A 65 17.93 -17.06 16.84
CA LEU A 65 18.36 -17.86 15.71
C LEU A 65 19.37 -18.95 16.14
N ASN A 66 20.39 -18.58 16.92
CA ASN A 66 21.39 -19.52 17.43
C ASN A 66 20.76 -20.60 18.33
N GLU A 67 19.80 -20.22 19.18
CA GLU A 67 19.04 -21.19 20.00
C GLU A 67 18.20 -22.13 19.14
N LYS A 68 17.55 -21.61 18.09
CA LYS A 68 16.79 -22.42 17.12
C LYS A 68 17.69 -23.42 16.41
N VAL A 69 18.87 -23.01 15.95
CA VAL A 69 19.86 -23.89 15.30
C VAL A 69 20.38 -24.96 16.27
N ARG A 70 20.73 -24.58 17.51
CA ARG A 70 21.18 -25.54 18.54
C ARG A 70 20.14 -26.62 18.84
N GLN A 71 18.86 -26.23 18.91
CA GLN A 71 17.77 -27.17 19.15
C GLN A 71 17.45 -28.04 17.93
N GLN A 72 17.68 -27.56 16.71
CA GLN A 72 17.53 -28.39 15.51
C GLN A 72 18.68 -29.40 15.33
N GLY A 73 19.88 -29.12 15.86
CA GLY A 73 21.02 -30.04 15.88
C GLY A 73 20.91 -31.17 16.92
N THR A 74 19.93 -31.11 17.82
CA THR A 74 19.62 -32.16 18.79
C THR A 74 18.30 -32.79 18.34
N VAL A 75 18.32 -34.06 17.95
CA VAL A 75 17.24 -34.75 17.21
C VAL A 75 15.81 -34.44 17.72
N SER A 76 14.95 -34.01 16.78
CA SER A 76 13.49 -34.16 16.77
C SER A 76 12.69 -33.63 17.98
N SER A 77 12.58 -32.30 18.14
CA SER A 77 11.41 -31.72 18.84
C SER A 77 11.14 -30.24 18.53
N PHE A 78 11.05 -29.85 17.25
CA PHE A 78 10.26 -28.64 16.90
C PHE A 78 8.74 -28.90 16.97
N ARG A 79 8.32 -29.84 17.82
CA ARG A 79 6.94 -30.06 18.26
C ARG A 79 6.68 -29.61 19.71
N GLU A 80 7.70 -29.18 20.46
CA GLU A 80 7.58 -28.92 21.91
C GLU A 80 8.28 -27.63 22.35
N ARG A 81 8.11 -26.53 21.61
CA ARG A 81 8.25 -25.18 22.22
C ARG A 81 6.91 -24.46 22.34
N GLY A 82 5.83 -25.25 22.43
CA GLY A 82 4.51 -24.86 22.92
C GLY A 82 4.32 -25.09 24.43
N ASP A 83 5.29 -25.68 25.13
CA ASP A 83 5.20 -26.03 26.56
C ASP A 83 5.80 -24.96 27.47
N THR A 84 5.48 -23.70 27.21
CA THR A 84 4.93 -22.92 28.32
C THR A 84 3.43 -23.08 28.17
N GLU A 85 2.82 -23.95 28.98
CA GLU A 85 1.38 -24.16 28.99
C GLU A 85 0.71 -22.78 29.11
N PHE A 86 0.19 -22.23 28.00
CA PHE A 86 -0.45 -20.92 28.03
C PHE A 86 -1.56 -21.00 29.07
N SER A 87 -1.61 -20.03 29.96
CA SER A 87 -2.68 -19.94 30.95
C SER A 87 -4.04 -19.90 30.25
N ALA A 88 -5.10 -20.29 30.96
CA ALA A 88 -6.46 -20.24 30.41
C ALA A 88 -6.84 -18.85 29.87
N GLU A 89 -6.31 -17.79 30.50
CA GLU A 89 -6.48 -16.41 30.07
C GLU A 89 -5.73 -16.09 28.77
N GLU A 90 -4.49 -16.55 28.63
CA GLU A 90 -3.72 -16.39 27.38
C GLU A 90 -4.38 -17.14 26.23
N TRP A 91 -4.87 -18.35 26.46
CA TRP A 91 -5.67 -19.08 25.48
C TRP A 91 -6.94 -18.34 25.07
N ARG A 92 -7.60 -17.64 26.01
CA ARG A 92 -8.76 -16.80 25.72
C ARG A 92 -8.37 -15.64 24.80
N ILE A 93 -7.25 -14.97 25.07
CA ILE A 93 -6.70 -13.89 24.24
C ILE A 93 -6.36 -14.40 22.83
N ILE A 94 -5.65 -15.53 22.73
CA ILE A 94 -5.27 -16.15 21.46
C ILE A 94 -6.51 -16.45 20.62
N ARG A 95 -7.51 -17.14 21.19
CA ARG A 95 -8.75 -17.48 20.47
C ARG A 95 -9.53 -16.24 20.02
N GLN A 96 -9.59 -15.21 20.86
CA GLN A 96 -10.25 -13.95 20.51
C GLN A 96 -9.55 -13.24 19.34
N ILE A 97 -8.21 -13.18 19.36
CA ILE A 97 -7.42 -12.59 18.28
C ILE A 97 -7.59 -13.40 16.99
N GLN A 98 -7.43 -14.73 17.06
CA GLN A 98 -7.61 -15.61 15.89
C GLN A 98 -9.01 -15.46 15.28
N SER A 99 -10.05 -15.37 16.11
CA SER A 99 -11.41 -15.14 15.62
C SER A 99 -11.53 -13.78 14.91
N SER A 100 -10.97 -12.73 15.50
CA SER A 100 -10.98 -11.39 14.93
C SER A 100 -10.24 -11.34 13.58
N VAL A 101 -9.09 -12.03 13.49
CA VAL A 101 -8.33 -12.17 12.25
C VAL A 101 -9.14 -12.90 11.20
N ARG A 102 -9.76 -14.05 11.51
CA ARG A 102 -10.60 -14.79 10.55
C ARG A 102 -11.74 -13.95 9.99
N THR A 103 -12.45 -13.21 10.86
CA THR A 103 -13.56 -12.34 10.42
C THR A 103 -13.07 -11.19 9.54
N ALA A 104 -11.96 -10.55 9.91
CA ALA A 104 -11.44 -9.39 9.18
C ALA A 104 -10.64 -9.77 7.91
N ASN A 105 -10.15 -11.00 7.80
CA ASN A 105 -9.43 -11.51 6.62
C ASN A 105 -10.35 -12.03 5.52
N ARG A 106 -11.65 -11.74 5.58
CA ARG A 106 -12.65 -12.22 4.61
C ARG A 106 -12.33 -11.79 3.17
N ASN A 107 -12.02 -10.51 2.98
CA ASN A 107 -11.61 -9.93 1.70
C ASN A 107 -10.84 -8.62 1.90
N ASN A 108 -10.35 -8.03 0.80
CA ASN A 108 -9.57 -6.79 0.84
C ASN A 108 -10.30 -5.66 1.59
N ILE A 109 -11.61 -5.46 1.34
CA ILE A 109 -12.39 -4.39 2.00
C ILE A 109 -12.35 -4.52 3.52
N THR A 110 -12.61 -5.73 4.04
CA THR A 110 -12.63 -5.98 5.49
C THR A 110 -11.25 -5.83 6.13
N ARG A 111 -10.19 -6.24 5.42
CA ARG A 111 -8.80 -6.10 5.88
C ARG A 111 -8.39 -4.64 5.96
N THR A 112 -8.62 -3.90 4.88
CA THR A 112 -8.30 -2.47 4.79
C THR A 112 -9.02 -1.67 5.88
N ALA A 113 -10.29 -1.99 6.16
CA ALA A 113 -11.06 -1.36 7.24
C ALA A 113 -10.50 -1.71 8.63
N ALA A 114 -10.02 -2.94 8.83
CA ALA A 114 -9.42 -3.37 10.09
C ALA A 114 -8.12 -2.61 10.39
N TYR A 115 -7.27 -2.38 9.38
CA TYR A 115 -6.07 -1.54 9.52
C TYR A 115 -6.40 -0.09 9.92
N ALA A 116 -7.42 0.52 9.31
CA ALA A 116 -7.87 1.86 9.69
C ALA A 116 -8.32 1.93 11.15
N ARG A 117 -9.15 0.97 11.59
CA ARG A 117 -9.70 0.96 12.97
C ARG A 117 -8.60 0.84 14.02
N ILE A 118 -7.62 -0.06 13.81
CA ILE A 118 -6.55 -0.24 14.78
C ILE A 118 -5.61 0.97 14.82
N TYR A 119 -5.30 1.55 13.66
CA TYR A 119 -4.49 2.77 13.59
C TYR A 119 -5.16 3.96 14.29
N GLN A 120 -6.48 4.13 14.10
CA GLN A 120 -7.23 5.19 14.78
C GLN A 120 -7.17 5.06 16.32
N SER A 121 -7.04 3.85 16.85
CA SER A 121 -6.95 3.59 18.28
C SER A 121 -5.51 3.68 18.81
N TYR A 122 -4.52 3.36 17.97
CA TYR A 122 -3.10 3.29 18.30
C TYR A 122 -2.26 3.91 17.17
N PRO A 123 -2.22 5.25 17.05
CA PRO A 123 -1.54 5.94 15.96
C PRO A 123 -0.01 5.74 15.95
N GLU A 124 0.58 5.24 17.04
CA GLU A 124 1.97 4.80 17.12
C GLU A 124 2.25 3.55 16.26
N LEU A 125 1.23 2.77 15.87
CA LEU A 125 1.36 1.64 14.94
C LEU A 125 1.40 2.12 13.49
N HIS A 126 2.48 2.81 13.12
CA HIS A 126 2.64 3.42 11.79
C HIS A 126 2.37 2.45 10.63
N TRP A 127 2.85 1.20 10.73
CA TRP A 127 2.60 0.15 9.75
C TRP A 127 1.10 -0.04 9.46
N ALA A 128 0.20 0.13 10.44
CA ALA A 128 -1.24 -0.02 10.20
C ALA A 128 -1.80 1.04 9.25
N LEU A 129 -1.37 2.30 9.33
CA LEU A 129 -1.76 3.33 8.37
C LEU A 129 -1.17 3.04 6.98
N LEU A 130 0.10 2.65 6.94
CA LEU A 130 0.75 2.27 5.69
C LEU A 130 0.01 1.12 5.01
N ALA A 131 -0.24 0.04 5.74
CA ALA A 131 -0.98 -1.12 5.26
C ALA A 131 -2.41 -0.75 4.83
N HIS A 132 -3.10 0.16 5.53
CA HIS A 132 -4.38 0.70 5.07
C HIS A 132 -4.25 1.35 3.69
N MET A 133 -3.33 2.29 3.52
CA MET A 133 -3.17 3.06 2.29
C MET A 133 -2.71 2.18 1.11
N VAL A 134 -1.78 1.26 1.34
CA VAL A 134 -1.31 0.29 0.33
C VAL A 134 -2.39 -0.74 -0.01
N SER A 135 -3.12 -1.25 0.98
CA SER A 135 -4.17 -2.25 0.76
C SER A 135 -5.33 -1.71 -0.09
N ARG A 136 -5.63 -0.41 0.02
CA ARG A 136 -6.57 0.23 -0.90
C ARG A 136 -6.09 0.23 -2.35
N ASN A 137 -4.79 0.46 -2.56
CA ASN A 137 -4.15 0.31 -3.88
C ASN A 137 -4.11 -1.16 -4.33
N GLY A 138 -4.19 -2.13 -3.43
CA GLY A 138 -4.45 -3.53 -3.79
C GLY A 138 -5.88 -3.74 -4.29
N GLY A 139 -6.86 -3.09 -3.63
CA GLY A 139 -8.29 -3.22 -3.94
C GLY A 139 -8.64 -2.78 -5.35
N TRP A 140 -8.19 -1.60 -5.78
CA TRP A 140 -8.48 -1.11 -7.15
C TRP A 140 -7.77 -1.88 -8.26
N SER A 141 -6.63 -2.51 -7.97
CA SER A 141 -5.93 -3.38 -8.90
C SER A 141 -6.72 -4.67 -9.09
N MET A 142 -7.36 -5.17 -8.02
CA MET A 142 -8.27 -6.30 -8.11
C MET A 142 -9.53 -5.96 -8.92
N THR A 143 -10.16 -4.80 -8.70
CA THR A 143 -11.41 -4.44 -9.42
C THR A 143 -11.17 -4.13 -10.88
N ASP A 144 -10.04 -3.53 -11.23
CA ASP A 144 -9.76 -3.14 -12.62
C ASP A 144 -9.58 -4.34 -13.54
N LEU A 145 -9.26 -5.52 -13.00
CA LEU A 145 -9.30 -6.79 -13.73
C LEU A 145 -10.69 -7.14 -14.27
N GLN A 146 -11.74 -6.50 -13.75
CA GLN A 146 -13.13 -6.57 -14.25
C GLN A 146 -13.67 -5.18 -14.61
N GLY A 147 -12.78 -4.18 -14.67
CA GLY A 147 -13.10 -2.82 -15.09
C GLY A 147 -13.24 -2.72 -16.60
N GLU A 148 -13.21 -1.50 -17.12
CA GLU A 148 -13.47 -1.28 -18.54
C GLU A 148 -12.40 -1.81 -19.50
N TRP A 149 -11.14 -1.72 -19.06
CA TRP A 149 -9.98 -1.78 -19.94
C TRP A 149 -9.31 -3.15 -19.94
N LEU A 150 -8.93 -3.67 -18.76
CA LEU A 150 -8.18 -4.92 -18.65
C LEU A 150 -8.90 -6.14 -19.25
N PRO A 151 -10.24 -6.26 -19.22
CA PRO A 151 -10.93 -7.35 -19.91
C PRO A 151 -10.74 -7.40 -21.43
N ARG A 152 -10.28 -6.30 -22.04
CA ARG A 152 -10.04 -6.20 -23.49
C ARG A 152 -8.62 -6.59 -23.89
N ILE A 153 -7.67 -6.51 -22.96
CA ILE A 153 -6.26 -6.79 -23.19
C ILE A 153 -5.75 -8.03 -22.45
N MET A 154 -6.51 -8.57 -21.48
CA MET A 154 -6.18 -9.78 -20.73
C MET A 154 -7.27 -10.84 -20.88
N SER A 155 -6.88 -12.11 -21.04
CA SER A 155 -7.84 -13.23 -21.05
C SER A 155 -8.53 -13.41 -19.70
N ALA A 156 -9.73 -13.99 -19.68
CA ALA A 156 -10.48 -14.22 -18.44
C ALA A 156 -9.70 -15.10 -17.44
N ASN A 157 -8.96 -16.10 -17.94
CA ASN A 157 -8.13 -16.96 -17.11
C ASN A 157 -6.96 -16.19 -16.49
N HIS A 158 -6.26 -15.37 -17.28
CA HIS A 158 -5.16 -14.55 -16.76
C HIS A 158 -5.68 -13.61 -15.67
N ARG A 159 -6.78 -12.89 -15.91
CA ARG A 159 -7.38 -11.98 -14.90
C ARG A 159 -7.76 -12.69 -13.60
N LEU A 160 -8.32 -13.90 -13.67
CA LEU A 160 -8.64 -14.69 -12.49
C LEU A 160 -7.38 -15.07 -11.69
N TRP A 161 -6.31 -15.47 -12.37
CA TRP A 161 -5.06 -15.83 -11.70
C TRP A 161 -4.33 -14.61 -11.13
N THR A 162 -4.34 -13.47 -11.82
CA THR A 162 -3.85 -12.19 -11.28
C THR A 162 -4.61 -11.80 -10.01
N TYR A 163 -5.95 -11.89 -10.04
CA TYR A 163 -6.77 -11.65 -8.84
C TYR A 163 -6.35 -12.57 -7.69
N ARG A 164 -6.16 -13.87 -7.94
CA ARG A 164 -5.74 -14.83 -6.91
C ARG A 164 -4.36 -14.53 -6.33
N VAL A 165 -3.41 -14.07 -7.13
CA VAL A 165 -2.09 -13.64 -6.63
C VAL A 165 -2.21 -12.42 -5.72
N LEU A 166 -3.00 -11.42 -6.14
CA LEU A 166 -3.25 -10.21 -5.33
C LEU A 166 -4.00 -10.55 -4.03
N GLU A 167 -5.04 -11.37 -4.11
CA GLU A 167 -5.87 -11.74 -2.96
C GLU A 167 -5.10 -12.61 -1.98
N ARG A 168 -4.37 -13.62 -2.46
CA ARG A 168 -3.54 -14.47 -1.60
C ARG A 168 -2.44 -13.68 -0.92
N SER A 169 -1.74 -12.80 -1.65
CA SER A 169 -0.72 -11.93 -1.05
C SER A 169 -1.31 -11.09 0.07
N ASN A 170 -2.38 -10.33 -0.22
CA ASN A 170 -3.04 -9.47 0.77
C ASN A 170 -3.58 -10.24 1.98
N ALA A 171 -4.12 -11.45 1.76
CA ALA A 171 -4.64 -12.29 2.84
C ALA A 171 -3.52 -12.85 3.73
N LEU A 172 -2.37 -13.22 3.16
CA LEU A 172 -1.20 -13.71 3.92
C LEU A 172 -0.57 -12.59 4.75
N ILE A 173 -0.37 -11.41 4.14
CA ILE A 173 0.11 -10.21 4.84
C ILE A 173 -0.74 -9.94 6.08
N PHE A 174 -2.06 -9.92 5.89
CA PHE A 174 -3.00 -9.63 6.97
C PHE A 174 -3.03 -10.72 8.02
N HIS A 175 -2.99 -11.99 7.60
CA HIS A 175 -2.96 -13.12 8.52
C HIS A 175 -1.75 -13.06 9.45
N ASP A 176 -0.59 -12.66 8.94
CA ASP A 176 0.64 -12.55 9.72
C ASP A 176 0.67 -11.27 10.58
N ALA A 177 0.42 -10.09 9.99
CA ALA A 177 0.66 -8.83 10.68
C ALA A 177 -0.49 -8.41 11.62
N TYR A 178 -1.76 -8.62 11.24
CA TYR A 178 -2.90 -8.16 12.04
C TYR A 178 -2.99 -8.79 13.45
N PRO A 179 -2.73 -10.10 13.69
CA PRO A 179 -2.70 -10.63 15.05
C PRO A 179 -1.62 -9.95 15.91
N GLN A 180 -0.48 -9.56 15.34
CA GLN A 180 0.59 -8.85 16.06
C GLN A 180 0.09 -7.48 16.56
N LEU A 181 -0.62 -6.74 15.70
CA LEU A 181 -1.22 -5.46 16.07
C LEU A 181 -2.30 -5.63 17.15
N LEU A 182 -3.15 -6.65 17.04
CA LEU A 182 -4.15 -6.95 18.06
C LEU A 182 -3.54 -7.39 19.39
N LEU A 183 -2.40 -8.08 19.35
CA LEU A 183 -1.65 -8.48 20.54
C LEU A 183 -1.02 -7.26 21.22
N TYR A 184 -0.53 -6.27 20.46
CA TYR A 184 -0.13 -4.98 21.01
C TYR A 184 -1.31 -4.28 21.71
N ALA A 185 -2.47 -4.21 21.06
CA ALA A 185 -3.67 -3.62 21.66
C ALA A 185 -4.10 -4.36 22.95
N ALA A 186 -3.99 -5.69 22.97
CA ALA A 186 -4.24 -6.50 24.16
C ALA A 186 -3.21 -6.23 25.27
N SER A 187 -1.93 -6.12 24.92
CA SER A 187 -0.84 -5.80 25.85
C SER A 187 -1.05 -4.43 26.50
N ARG A 188 -1.44 -3.43 25.69
CA ARG A 188 -1.79 -2.08 26.18
C ARG A 188 -2.96 -2.09 27.16
N ARG A 189 -4.00 -2.90 26.90
CA ARG A 189 -5.14 -3.05 27.84
C ARG A 189 -4.76 -3.80 29.12
N ALA A 190 -3.88 -4.79 29.02
CA ALA A 190 -3.41 -5.57 30.16
C ALA A 190 -2.33 -4.87 31.00
N GLY A 191 -1.73 -3.79 30.48
CA GLY A 191 -0.63 -3.08 31.15
C GLY A 191 0.70 -3.86 31.19
N LYS A 192 0.82 -4.94 30.42
CA LYS A 192 2.03 -5.79 30.35
C LYS A 192 2.24 -6.33 28.94
N SER A 193 3.49 -6.65 28.61
CA SER A 193 3.82 -7.31 27.34
C SER A 193 3.16 -8.69 27.28
N LEU A 194 2.57 -9.01 26.13
CA LEU A 194 2.04 -10.34 25.79
C LEU A 194 2.73 -10.93 24.56
N PHE A 195 3.90 -10.41 24.16
CA PHE A 195 4.57 -10.79 22.91
C PHE A 195 5.16 -12.19 22.93
N HIS A 196 5.28 -12.83 24.09
CA HIS A 196 5.56 -14.27 24.18
C HIS A 196 4.45 -15.13 23.55
N LEU A 197 3.26 -14.58 23.28
CA LEU A 197 2.17 -15.24 22.56
C LEU A 197 2.32 -15.19 21.03
N LEU A 198 3.28 -14.45 20.47
CA LEU A 198 3.50 -14.34 19.01
C LEU A 198 3.60 -15.69 18.29
N PRO A 199 4.31 -16.72 18.83
CA PRO A 199 4.41 -18.02 18.19
C PRO A 199 3.05 -18.72 17.98
N ALA A 200 2.05 -18.46 18.84
CA ALA A 200 0.71 -19.03 18.71
C ALA A 200 -0.06 -18.54 17.46
N PHE A 201 0.45 -17.48 16.81
CA PHE A 201 -0.09 -16.94 15.56
C PHE A 201 0.77 -17.31 14.33
N GLY A 202 1.82 -18.11 14.51
CA GLY A 202 2.75 -18.48 13.43
C GLY A 202 3.66 -17.34 12.98
N VAL A 203 3.78 -16.28 13.78
CA VAL A 203 4.62 -15.12 13.50
C VAL A 203 6.10 -15.54 13.62
N SER A 204 6.91 -15.07 12.67
CA SER A 204 8.35 -15.35 12.66
C SER A 204 9.02 -14.91 13.96
N ALA A 205 9.97 -15.71 14.46
CA ALA A 205 10.80 -15.34 15.60
C ALA A 205 11.62 -14.05 15.35
N PHE A 206 11.81 -13.67 14.08
CA PHE A 206 12.37 -12.38 13.70
C PHE A 206 11.63 -11.20 14.34
N MET A 207 10.30 -11.27 14.48
CA MET A 207 9.50 -10.13 14.96
C MET A 207 9.56 -9.93 16.48
N THR A 208 9.93 -10.95 17.26
CA THR A 208 9.88 -10.89 18.73
C THR A 208 10.71 -9.74 19.31
N PRO A 209 12.01 -9.55 18.96
CA PRO A 209 12.82 -8.47 19.50
C PRO A 209 12.31 -7.07 19.16
N PHE A 210 11.69 -6.90 17.99
CA PHE A 210 11.15 -5.61 17.57
C PHE A 210 9.89 -5.23 18.34
N TRP A 211 9.03 -6.20 18.65
CA TRP A 211 7.87 -5.97 19.49
C TRP A 211 8.24 -5.71 20.95
N ASP A 212 9.19 -6.48 21.50
CA ASP A 212 9.72 -6.25 22.85
C ASP A 212 10.39 -4.88 22.96
N GLY A 213 11.18 -4.49 21.96
CA GLY A 213 11.78 -3.16 21.87
C GLY A 213 10.73 -2.05 21.75
N PHE A 214 9.71 -2.24 20.92
CA PHE A 214 8.63 -1.28 20.73
C PHE A 214 7.77 -1.10 21.99
N TRP A 215 7.55 -2.17 22.78
CA TRP A 215 6.87 -2.09 24.07
C TRP A 215 7.56 -1.12 25.03
N VAL A 216 8.91 -1.09 25.02
CA VAL A 216 9.71 -0.26 25.92
C VAL A 216 9.92 1.16 25.39
N GLN A 217 10.24 1.32 24.10
CA GLN A 217 10.71 2.60 23.54
C GLN A 217 9.77 3.22 22.50
N GLN A 218 8.71 2.53 22.09
CA GLN A 218 7.73 2.97 21.08
C GLN A 218 8.35 3.53 19.79
N THR A 219 9.46 2.93 19.34
CA THR A 219 10.14 3.32 18.09
C THR A 219 9.35 2.82 16.87
N SER A 220 8.34 3.56 16.43
CA SER A 220 7.44 3.18 15.33
C SER A 220 8.13 2.91 14.00
N SER A 221 9.20 3.65 13.70
CA SER A 221 10.00 3.46 12.48
C SER A 221 10.65 2.08 12.45
N LEU A 222 11.34 1.69 13.51
CA LEU A 222 12.02 0.40 13.60
C LEU A 222 11.03 -0.77 13.53
N LEU A 223 9.92 -0.69 14.26
CA LEU A 223 8.87 -1.71 14.20
C LEU A 223 8.26 -1.81 12.79
N THR A 224 8.02 -0.67 12.14
CA THR A 224 7.41 -0.65 10.79
C THR A 224 8.36 -1.23 9.75
N THR A 225 9.65 -0.91 9.80
CA THR A 225 10.66 -1.53 8.94
C THR A 225 10.72 -3.04 9.16
N ALA A 226 10.73 -3.51 10.41
CA ALA A 226 10.72 -4.94 10.71
C ALA A 226 9.45 -5.64 10.17
N LEU A 227 8.28 -5.03 10.33
CA LEU A 227 7.03 -5.56 9.76
C LEU A 227 7.06 -5.62 8.23
N ILE A 228 7.64 -4.62 7.55
CA ILE A 228 7.84 -4.64 6.08
C ILE A 228 8.75 -5.81 5.68
N ILE A 229 9.89 -5.97 6.33
CA ILE A 229 10.84 -7.07 6.06
C ILE A 229 10.15 -8.43 6.25
N ASN A 230 9.43 -8.59 7.38
CA ASN A 230 8.73 -9.82 7.71
C ASN A 230 7.63 -10.13 6.68
N GLU A 231 6.81 -9.14 6.32
CA GLU A 231 5.78 -9.26 5.31
C GLU A 231 6.34 -9.76 3.97
N GLN A 232 7.39 -9.11 3.46
CA GLN A 232 7.93 -9.44 2.14
C GLN A 232 8.56 -10.85 2.12
N ASN A 233 9.16 -11.29 3.23
CA ASN A 233 9.67 -12.66 3.36
C ASN A 233 8.54 -13.71 3.48
N VAL A 234 7.44 -13.38 4.15
CA VAL A 234 6.25 -14.27 4.22
C VAL A 234 5.68 -14.51 2.81
N ILE A 235 5.56 -13.47 2.00
CA ILE A 235 5.05 -13.56 0.62
C ILE A 235 6.04 -14.28 -0.31
N GLU A 236 7.35 -14.04 -0.15
CA GLU A 236 8.38 -14.61 -1.02
C GLU A 236 8.26 -16.13 -1.15
N GLY A 237 8.22 -16.84 -0.01
CA GLY A 237 8.13 -18.30 0.00
C GLY A 237 6.77 -18.83 -0.44
N ARG A 238 5.68 -18.15 -0.07
CA ARG A 238 4.30 -18.69 -0.18
C ARG A 238 3.57 -18.27 -1.45
N VAL A 239 3.99 -17.19 -2.09
CA VAL A 239 3.37 -16.69 -3.32
C VAL A 239 4.37 -16.59 -4.45
N MET A 240 5.49 -15.87 -4.27
CA MET A 240 6.42 -15.58 -5.37
C MET A 240 7.18 -16.82 -5.87
N ARG A 241 7.48 -17.73 -4.96
CA ARG A 241 8.12 -19.03 -5.28
C ARG A 241 7.14 -20.16 -5.50
N ASN A 242 5.84 -19.94 -5.31
CA ASN A 242 4.84 -20.98 -5.47
C ASN A 242 4.74 -21.41 -6.95
N PRO A 243 4.95 -22.70 -7.29
CA PRO A 243 4.97 -23.16 -8.67
C PRO A 243 3.67 -22.88 -9.44
N THR A 244 2.51 -22.96 -8.77
CA THR A 244 1.20 -22.71 -9.38
C THR A 244 1.04 -21.25 -9.78
N TYR A 245 1.38 -20.30 -8.90
CA TYR A 245 1.30 -18.87 -9.25
C TYR A 245 2.35 -18.48 -10.29
N ARG A 246 3.55 -19.07 -10.23
CA ARG A 246 4.58 -18.83 -11.23
C ARG A 246 4.16 -19.30 -12.62
N ALA A 247 3.58 -20.49 -12.72
CA ALA A 247 3.16 -21.06 -14.00
C ALA A 247 2.02 -20.26 -14.66
N HIS A 248 1.10 -19.69 -13.87
CA HIS A 248 -0.09 -19.01 -14.40
C HIS A 248 0.01 -17.49 -14.49
N VAL A 249 0.98 -16.86 -13.80
CA VAL A 249 1.10 -15.40 -13.76
C VAL A 249 2.54 -14.97 -14.00
N LEU A 250 3.50 -15.45 -13.22
CA LEU A 250 4.84 -14.82 -13.18
C LEU A 250 5.76 -15.18 -14.35
N ASN A 251 5.51 -16.29 -15.05
CA ASN A 251 6.34 -16.78 -16.16
C ASN A 251 5.73 -16.53 -17.56
N GLU A 252 4.50 -16.02 -17.67
CA GLU A 252 3.92 -15.74 -18.99
C GLU A 252 4.58 -14.49 -19.59
N TRP A 253 4.94 -14.52 -20.87
CA TRP A 253 5.54 -13.38 -21.56
C TRP A 253 4.65 -12.12 -21.50
N ASP A 254 3.33 -12.31 -21.44
CA ASP A 254 2.34 -11.25 -21.21
C ASP A 254 2.57 -10.51 -19.88
N PHE A 255 3.07 -11.19 -18.85
CA PHE A 255 3.43 -10.61 -17.54
C PHE A 255 4.65 -9.69 -17.63
N GLN A 256 5.65 -10.05 -18.44
CA GLN A 256 6.86 -9.24 -18.62
C GLN A 256 6.70 -8.10 -19.62
N LEU A 257 5.79 -8.25 -20.59
CA LEU A 257 5.56 -7.24 -21.63
C LEU A 257 4.54 -6.18 -21.21
N HIS A 258 3.35 -6.56 -20.72
CA HIS A 258 2.21 -5.63 -20.58
C HIS A 258 1.46 -5.73 -19.24
N GLY A 259 1.54 -6.87 -18.54
CA GLY A 259 0.64 -7.26 -17.44
C GLY A 259 0.76 -6.51 -16.11
N TRP A 260 1.72 -5.61 -15.94
CA TRP A 260 1.96 -4.92 -14.66
C TRP A 260 1.86 -3.39 -14.72
N LEU A 261 1.79 -2.73 -15.89
CA LEU A 261 1.84 -1.26 -16.01
C LEU A 261 0.97 -0.49 -14.99
N GLN A 262 -0.20 -1.02 -14.61
CA GLN A 262 -1.13 -0.41 -13.64
C GLN A 262 -1.04 -0.90 -12.19
N MET A 263 -0.44 -2.07 -11.95
CA MET A 263 -0.40 -2.71 -10.62
C MET A 263 0.84 -2.35 -9.81
N ASN A 264 1.83 -1.71 -10.45
CA ASN A 264 3.11 -1.32 -9.86
C ASN A 264 3.03 0.00 -9.11
N GLN A 265 1.96 0.76 -9.33
CA GLN A 265 1.82 2.08 -8.75
C GLN A 265 1.11 1.98 -7.41
N VAL A 266 1.75 2.52 -6.37
CA VAL A 266 1.09 2.79 -5.10
C VAL A 266 1.03 4.30 -4.93
N ILE A 267 -0.20 4.82 -4.83
CA ILE A 267 -0.43 6.26 -4.69
C ILE A 267 -1.24 6.60 -3.44
N PHE A 268 -1.04 7.83 -2.95
CA PHE A 268 -1.77 8.47 -1.87
C PHE A 268 -2.36 9.79 -2.39
N PRO A 269 -3.67 10.01 -2.21
CA PRO A 269 -4.31 11.25 -2.60
C PRO A 269 -3.97 12.37 -1.62
N LEU A 270 -3.60 13.54 -2.15
CA LEU A 270 -3.42 14.77 -1.38
C LEU A 270 -4.75 15.52 -1.22
N GLY A 271 -5.85 14.80 -0.98
CA GLY A 271 -7.20 15.32 -1.04
C GLY A 271 -8.23 14.29 -0.59
N VAL A 272 -9.46 14.74 -0.37
CA VAL A 272 -10.62 13.84 -0.34
C VAL A 272 -11.29 13.99 -1.70
N PRO A 273 -11.18 13.01 -2.61
CA PRO A 273 -11.76 13.12 -3.93
C PRO A 273 -13.27 13.32 -3.86
N SER A 274 -13.81 14.21 -4.69
CA SER A 274 -15.23 14.47 -4.80
C SER A 274 -15.69 14.24 -6.25
N PRO A 275 -16.79 13.51 -6.50
CA PRO A 275 -17.36 13.38 -7.84
C PRO A 275 -17.91 14.70 -8.41
N ARG A 276 -18.03 15.75 -7.58
CA ARG A 276 -18.50 17.08 -7.96
C ARG A 276 -17.37 18.00 -8.45
N GLU A 277 -16.13 17.60 -8.23
CA GLU A 277 -14.95 18.36 -8.65
C GLU A 277 -14.45 17.81 -9.99
N GLU A 278 -14.27 18.70 -10.96
CA GLU A 278 -13.76 18.33 -12.29
C GLU A 278 -12.23 18.18 -12.30
N GLU A 279 -11.54 18.87 -11.39
CA GLU A 279 -10.09 18.83 -11.29
C GLU A 279 -9.58 17.58 -10.58
N ALA A 280 -8.42 17.10 -11.05
CA ALA A 280 -7.73 16.01 -10.39
C ALA A 280 -7.13 16.46 -9.08
N ILE A 281 -7.44 15.73 -8.01
CA ILE A 281 -6.68 15.87 -6.78
C ILE A 281 -5.23 15.44 -7.03
N PRO A 282 -4.22 16.18 -6.52
CA PRO A 282 -2.84 15.78 -6.65
C PRO A 282 -2.59 14.43 -5.97
N LEU A 283 -1.70 13.65 -6.56
CA LEU A 283 -1.36 12.31 -6.12
C LEU A 283 0.15 12.21 -5.91
N VAL A 284 0.52 11.58 -4.81
CA VAL A 284 1.91 11.21 -4.55
C VAL A 284 2.04 9.71 -4.47
N GLY A 285 3.18 9.15 -4.83
CA GLY A 285 3.34 7.71 -4.83
C GLY A 285 4.66 7.28 -5.43
N LEU A 286 4.78 5.98 -5.63
CA LEU A 286 5.96 5.34 -6.21
C LEU A 286 5.55 4.22 -7.15
N ASN A 287 6.43 3.91 -8.08
CA ASN A 287 6.34 2.75 -8.95
C ASN A 287 7.34 1.70 -8.50
N LEU A 288 6.92 0.43 -8.49
CA LEU A 288 7.79 -0.71 -8.33
C LEU A 288 8.21 -1.22 -9.72
N GLU A 289 9.50 -1.46 -9.94
CA GLU A 289 10.02 -1.84 -11.26
C GLU A 289 10.00 -3.37 -11.42
N ASN A 290 10.58 -4.11 -10.47
CA ASN A 290 10.62 -5.56 -10.48
C ASN A 290 9.97 -6.15 -9.23
N PHE A 291 8.71 -6.60 -9.38
CA PHE A 291 7.99 -7.28 -8.30
C PHE A 291 8.59 -8.62 -7.89
N THR A 292 9.38 -9.28 -8.73
CA THR A 292 9.92 -10.60 -8.39
C THR A 292 11.13 -10.50 -7.45
N ASP A 293 11.76 -9.33 -7.35
CA ASP A 293 12.91 -9.08 -6.50
C ASP A 293 12.49 -8.76 -5.05
N LEU A 294 12.98 -9.56 -4.10
CA LEU A 294 12.64 -9.39 -2.69
C LEU A 294 13.22 -8.10 -2.10
N ASP A 295 14.45 -7.74 -2.46
CA ASP A 295 15.13 -6.57 -1.93
C ASP A 295 14.47 -5.29 -2.43
N GLU A 296 14.06 -5.28 -3.69
CA GLU A 296 13.32 -4.18 -4.28
C GLU A 296 11.96 -4.00 -3.61
N ARG A 297 11.22 -5.09 -3.37
CA ARG A 297 9.92 -5.00 -2.65
C ARG A 297 10.09 -4.46 -1.22
N ILE A 298 11.12 -4.90 -0.50
CA ILE A 298 11.43 -4.37 0.85
C ILE A 298 11.74 -2.87 0.75
N ALA A 299 12.66 -2.48 -0.13
CA ALA A 299 13.03 -1.08 -0.33
C ALA A 299 11.85 -0.20 -0.79
N PHE A 300 10.93 -0.76 -1.57
CA PHE A 300 9.72 -0.07 -2.01
C PHE A 300 8.76 0.19 -0.85
N GLY A 301 8.49 -0.81 -0.02
CA GLY A 301 7.69 -0.65 1.20
C GLY A 301 8.30 0.38 2.16
N GLU A 302 9.61 0.35 2.32
CA GLU A 302 10.39 1.31 3.09
C GLU A 302 10.29 2.75 2.56
N LYS A 303 10.41 2.93 1.24
CA LYS A 303 10.25 4.25 0.60
C LYS A 303 8.81 4.77 0.71
N LEU A 304 7.79 3.90 0.62
CA LEU A 304 6.39 4.28 0.85
C LEU A 304 6.14 4.69 2.30
N TYR A 305 6.70 3.95 3.26
CA TYR A 305 6.68 4.32 4.66
C TYR A 305 7.30 5.71 4.85
N ALA A 306 8.49 5.91 4.26
CA ALA A 306 9.20 7.17 4.35
C ALA A 306 8.40 8.32 3.72
N LEU A 307 7.80 8.11 2.55
CA LEU A 307 6.94 9.09 1.89
C LEU A 307 5.76 9.49 2.77
N LEU A 308 5.09 8.51 3.37
CA LEU A 308 3.89 8.70 4.17
C LEU A 308 4.16 9.42 5.49
N PHE A 309 5.26 9.11 6.19
CA PHE A 309 5.51 9.60 7.55
C PHE A 309 6.60 10.67 7.67
N HIS A 310 7.57 10.80 6.74
CA HIS A 310 8.56 11.90 6.78
C HIS A 310 8.01 13.22 6.24
N THR A 311 6.87 13.21 5.56
CA THR A 311 6.29 14.41 4.95
C THR A 311 4.98 14.74 5.66
N PRO A 312 4.96 15.67 6.64
CA PRO A 312 3.77 15.95 7.45
C PRO A 312 2.52 16.28 6.63
N HIS A 313 2.70 16.96 5.49
CA HIS A 313 1.62 17.24 4.54
C HIS A 313 0.99 15.92 4.02
N ILE A 314 1.79 15.00 3.49
CA ILE A 314 1.31 13.71 2.96
C ILE A 314 0.60 12.90 4.06
N TYR A 315 1.19 12.83 5.25
CA TYR A 315 0.61 12.17 6.42
C TYR A 315 -0.80 12.70 6.73
N ASN A 316 -0.94 14.03 6.88
CA ASN A 316 -2.20 14.68 7.24
C ASN A 316 -3.28 14.41 6.19
N HIS A 317 -2.92 14.48 4.91
CA HIS A 317 -3.82 14.18 3.81
C HIS A 317 -4.24 12.71 3.78
N ALA A 318 -3.32 11.77 4.01
CA ALA A 318 -3.61 10.34 4.08
C ALA A 318 -4.57 10.01 5.22
N VAL A 319 -4.36 10.58 6.42
CA VAL A 319 -5.27 10.39 7.57
C VAL A 319 -6.66 10.96 7.28
N ARG A 320 -6.74 12.14 6.65
CA ARG A 320 -8.02 12.74 6.25
C ARG A 320 -8.73 11.87 5.22
N PHE A 321 -8.02 11.38 4.21
CA PHE A 321 -8.57 10.47 3.20
C PHE A 321 -9.09 9.17 3.80
N MET A 322 -8.29 8.51 4.66
CA MET A 322 -8.69 7.30 5.40
C MET A 322 -10.02 7.49 6.14
N ARG A 323 -10.21 8.67 6.77
CA ARG A 323 -11.42 8.97 7.56
C ARG A 323 -12.63 9.34 6.70
N ALA A 324 -12.42 10.03 5.58
CA ALA A 324 -13.50 10.64 4.81
C ALA A 324 -13.99 9.80 3.62
N ALA A 325 -13.11 9.03 2.97
CA ALA A 325 -13.45 8.28 1.77
C ALA A 325 -13.70 6.80 2.13
N PRO A 326 -14.90 6.24 1.93
CA PRO A 326 -15.12 4.80 2.08
C PRO A 326 -14.25 3.99 1.11
N HIS A 327 -13.70 2.86 1.55
CA HIS A 327 -13.00 1.94 0.66
C HIS A 327 -13.98 0.92 0.08
N THR A 328 -14.12 0.92 -1.23
CA THR A 328 -14.95 -0.02 -2.00
C THR A 328 -14.12 -0.92 -2.91
N GLY A 329 -12.81 -0.69 -2.95
CA GLY A 329 -11.92 -1.33 -3.90
C GLY A 329 -12.00 -0.68 -5.28
N SER A 330 -12.87 0.29 -5.55
CA SER A 330 -12.95 0.92 -6.88
C SER A 330 -11.90 2.01 -7.07
N ARG A 331 -11.43 2.21 -8.31
CA ARG A 331 -10.58 3.35 -8.66
C ARG A 331 -11.28 4.71 -8.49
N ALA A 332 -12.61 4.72 -8.55
CA ALA A 332 -13.41 5.90 -8.29
C ALA A 332 -13.27 6.42 -6.83
N ASP A 333 -12.77 5.59 -5.90
CA ASP A 333 -12.49 6.05 -4.52
C ASP A 333 -11.35 7.07 -4.46
N TYR A 334 -10.48 7.08 -5.47
CA TYR A 334 -9.33 7.97 -5.60
C TYR A 334 -9.53 9.02 -6.68
N TRP A 335 -10.19 8.63 -7.78
CA TRP A 335 -10.15 9.38 -9.03
C TRP A 335 -11.56 9.47 -9.69
N PRO A 336 -12.57 10.03 -8.99
CA PRO A 336 -13.98 9.99 -9.42
C PRO A 336 -14.32 10.84 -10.65
N HIS A 337 -13.44 11.75 -11.07
CA HIS A 337 -13.60 12.51 -12.31
C HIS A 337 -13.18 11.71 -13.56
N ARG A 338 -12.50 10.57 -13.38
CA ARG A 338 -12.14 9.64 -14.48
C ARG A 338 -12.78 8.27 -14.36
N PHE A 339 -13.26 7.88 -13.19
CA PHE A 339 -13.81 6.54 -12.97
C PHE A 339 -15.17 6.59 -12.27
N VAL A 340 -16.04 5.64 -12.64
CA VAL A 340 -17.37 5.43 -12.03
C VAL A 340 -17.57 3.97 -11.67
N LYS A 341 -18.31 3.73 -10.58
CA LYS A 341 -18.58 2.38 -10.06
C LYS A 341 -19.67 1.64 -10.81
N GLN A 342 -20.57 2.38 -11.46
CA GLN A 342 -21.69 1.83 -12.22
C GLN A 342 -21.36 1.93 -13.70
N ALA A 343 -21.63 0.87 -14.45
CA ALA A 343 -21.42 0.86 -15.89
C ALA A 343 -22.36 1.89 -16.53
N ILE A 344 -21.81 2.77 -17.37
CA ILE A 344 -22.59 3.67 -18.21
C ILE A 344 -22.99 2.87 -19.46
N PRO A 345 -24.28 2.86 -19.87
CA PRO A 345 -24.70 2.16 -21.08
C PRO A 345 -23.90 2.63 -22.32
N PRO A 346 -23.54 1.72 -23.24
CA PRO A 346 -22.68 2.01 -24.38
C PRO A 346 -23.48 2.72 -25.49
N ASP A 347 -23.82 3.99 -25.29
CA ASP A 347 -24.53 4.78 -26.30
C ASP A 347 -23.72 6.00 -26.79
N ARG A 348 -22.40 5.99 -26.61
CA ARG A 348 -21.51 7.05 -27.07
C ARG A 348 -20.29 6.46 -27.77
N THR A 349 -20.30 6.57 -29.09
CA THR A 349 -19.22 6.18 -30.01
C THR A 349 -17.99 7.11 -29.93
N GLU A 350 -18.03 8.17 -29.12
CA GLU A 350 -16.90 9.07 -28.89
C GLU A 350 -16.70 9.35 -27.40
N LEU A 351 -15.46 9.21 -26.92
CA LEU A 351 -15.04 9.60 -25.57
C LEU A 351 -15.13 11.12 -25.44
N SER A 352 -16.28 11.63 -24.98
CA SER A 352 -16.39 13.04 -24.57
C SER A 352 -15.30 13.35 -23.52
N VAL A 353 -14.88 14.62 -23.40
CA VAL A 353 -14.01 15.08 -22.29
C VAL A 353 -14.56 14.68 -20.91
N THR A 354 -15.87 14.46 -20.82
CA THR A 354 -16.60 14.00 -19.63
C THR A 354 -16.67 12.47 -19.43
N TYR A 355 -15.97 11.68 -20.25
CA TYR A 355 -16.00 10.23 -20.14
C TYR A 355 -15.36 9.74 -18.85
N ARG A 356 -16.07 8.87 -18.15
CA ARG A 356 -15.60 8.21 -16.94
C ARG A 356 -15.62 6.72 -17.13
N ALA A 357 -14.47 6.09 -16.95
CA ALA A 357 -14.29 4.68 -17.15
C ALA A 357 -14.94 3.85 -16.05
N TYR A 358 -15.44 2.68 -16.40
CA TYR A 358 -16.01 1.75 -15.44
C TYR A 358 -14.90 1.12 -14.57
N SER A 359 -15.01 1.32 -13.26
CA SER A 359 -14.20 0.66 -12.23
C SER A 359 -15.13 0.21 -11.09
N PRO A 360 -15.56 -1.05 -11.06
CA PRO A 360 -16.59 -1.56 -10.14
C PRO A 360 -16.15 -1.55 -8.67
N ALA A 361 -17.10 -1.76 -7.75
CA ALA A 361 -16.73 -2.14 -6.38
C ALA A 361 -16.31 -3.61 -6.32
N LEU A 362 -15.40 -3.95 -5.41
CA LEU A 362 -14.83 -5.30 -5.29
C LEU A 362 -15.89 -6.38 -5.09
N THR A 363 -16.86 -6.10 -4.22
CA THR A 363 -17.94 -7.04 -3.86
C THR A 363 -18.90 -7.34 -5.01
N ASP A 364 -18.92 -6.50 -6.05
CA ASP A 364 -19.82 -6.65 -7.19
C ASP A 364 -19.24 -7.62 -8.24
N VAL A 365 -17.91 -7.77 -8.27
CA VAL A 365 -17.20 -8.49 -9.33
C VAL A 365 -16.35 -9.66 -8.86
N TRP A 366 -16.00 -9.71 -7.57
CA TRP A 366 -15.25 -10.81 -6.99
C TRP A 366 -15.97 -11.36 -5.75
N LYS A 367 -16.16 -12.69 -5.73
CA LYS A 367 -16.65 -13.39 -4.54
C LYS A 367 -15.50 -13.59 -3.55
N ASP A 368 -15.84 -13.67 -2.28
CA ASP A 368 -14.88 -14.07 -1.24
C ASP A 368 -14.32 -15.47 -1.58
N GLU A 369 -13.00 -15.57 -1.68
CA GLU A 369 -12.33 -16.86 -1.87
C GLU A 369 -12.29 -17.60 -0.52
N PRO A 370 -12.44 -18.94 -0.52
CA PRO A 370 -12.35 -19.72 0.71
C PRO A 370 -10.97 -19.59 1.33
N ALA A 371 -10.92 -19.60 2.67
CA ALA A 371 -9.66 -19.58 3.40
C ALA A 371 -8.82 -20.82 3.02
N ARG A 372 -7.67 -20.59 2.38
CA ARG A 372 -6.71 -21.65 2.08
C ARG A 372 -5.76 -21.85 3.24
N GLN A 373 -5.40 -23.10 3.49
CA GLN A 373 -4.36 -23.43 4.47
C GLN A 373 -3.09 -22.61 4.18
N ILE A 374 -2.48 -22.11 5.24
CA ILE A 374 -1.24 -21.34 5.15
C ILE A 374 -0.10 -22.32 5.40
N GLU A 375 0.88 -22.28 4.50
CA GLU A 375 2.06 -23.12 4.60
C GLU A 375 2.79 -22.78 5.92
N GLU A 376 3.02 -23.80 6.75
CA GLU A 376 3.76 -23.65 8.00
C GLU A 376 5.23 -23.36 7.71
N GLY A 377 5.90 -22.72 8.68
CA GLY A 377 7.34 -22.50 8.63
C GLY A 377 7.74 -21.06 8.90
N ASP A 378 8.83 -20.92 9.63
CA ASP A 378 9.45 -19.64 9.95
C ASP A 378 10.58 -19.37 8.97
N TRP A 379 10.46 -18.27 8.21
CA TRP A 379 11.42 -17.85 7.19
C TRP A 379 12.75 -17.38 7.79
N PHE A 380 12.78 -17.03 9.09
CA PHE A 380 13.97 -16.55 9.76
C PHE A 380 14.92 -17.72 10.06
N ILE A 381 15.85 -17.92 9.14
CA ILE A 381 16.84 -19.01 9.13
C ILE A 381 18.28 -18.51 9.06
N ASP A 382 18.48 -17.23 8.76
CA ASP A 382 19.77 -16.57 8.64
C ASP A 382 19.64 -15.07 8.98
N GLU A 383 20.79 -14.38 9.04
CA GLU A 383 20.89 -12.97 9.42
C GLU A 383 20.82 -12.00 8.22
N ARG A 384 20.60 -12.51 7.00
CA ARG A 384 20.74 -11.71 5.76
C ARG A 384 19.82 -10.49 5.74
N MET A 385 18.68 -10.58 6.41
CA MET A 385 17.66 -9.53 6.41
C MET A 385 18.03 -8.34 7.29
N TYR A 386 19.05 -8.42 8.14
CA TYR A 386 19.53 -7.28 8.93
C TYR A 386 20.08 -6.14 8.06
N ARG A 387 20.52 -6.44 6.82
CA ARG A 387 20.98 -5.41 5.88
C ARG A 387 19.91 -4.38 5.52
N HIS A 388 18.63 -4.71 5.69
CA HIS A 388 17.49 -3.82 5.45
C HIS A 388 17.11 -2.99 6.68
N LEU A 389 17.69 -3.29 7.85
CA LEU A 389 17.58 -2.44 9.02
C LEU A 389 18.51 -1.24 8.84
N GLN A 390 18.16 -0.35 7.92
CA GLN A 390 18.89 0.88 7.57
C GLN A 390 17.96 2.10 7.59
N PRO A 391 18.46 3.32 7.82
CA PRO A 391 17.62 4.51 7.83
C PRO A 391 17.24 4.85 6.38
N ILE A 392 15.95 5.11 6.16
CA ILE A 392 15.42 5.36 4.82
C ILE A 392 15.20 6.86 4.65
N SER A 393 15.68 7.40 3.54
CA SER A 393 15.39 8.78 3.15
C SER A 393 14.09 8.86 2.36
N ALA A 394 13.32 9.91 2.59
CA ALA A 394 12.15 10.19 1.75
C ALA A 394 12.57 10.37 0.28
N PRO A 395 11.80 9.80 -0.67
CA PRO A 395 12.10 9.93 -2.10
C PRO A 395 12.13 11.40 -2.52
N LEU A 396 13.01 11.75 -3.47
CA LEU A 396 13.16 13.12 -3.97
C LEU A 396 12.00 13.53 -4.89
N GLN A 397 11.46 12.59 -5.65
CA GLN A 397 10.34 12.80 -6.55
C GLN A 397 9.25 11.79 -6.20
N ALA A 398 8.08 12.29 -5.88
CA ALA A 398 6.93 11.47 -5.52
C ALA A 398 5.63 11.92 -6.16
N ASP A 399 5.60 13.03 -6.92
CA ASP A 399 4.39 13.41 -7.67
C ASP A 399 4.10 12.36 -8.74
N MET A 400 2.92 11.78 -8.65
CA MET A 400 2.41 10.73 -9.51
C MET A 400 1.19 11.17 -10.33
N THR A 401 0.73 12.41 -10.20
CA THR A 401 -0.52 12.89 -10.81
C THR A 401 -0.49 12.72 -12.33
N SER A 402 0.49 13.33 -12.99
CA SER A 402 0.64 13.25 -14.45
C SER A 402 1.04 11.85 -14.93
N SER A 403 1.90 11.17 -14.18
CA SER A 403 2.38 9.83 -14.52
C SER A 403 1.25 8.79 -14.46
N HIS A 404 0.36 8.91 -13.47
CA HIS A 404 -0.80 8.04 -13.33
C HIS A 404 -1.83 8.34 -14.41
N ASP A 405 -2.15 9.61 -14.71
CA ASP A 405 -3.08 9.96 -15.81
C ASP A 405 -2.56 9.42 -17.16
N ARG A 406 -1.26 9.56 -17.43
CA ARG A 406 -0.62 9.02 -18.64
C ARG A 406 -0.77 7.51 -18.75
N LEU A 407 -0.43 6.80 -17.69
CA LEU A 407 -0.53 5.35 -17.63
C LEU A 407 -1.94 4.85 -17.99
N TRP A 408 -2.99 5.49 -17.46
CA TRP A 408 -4.37 5.10 -17.77
C TRP A 408 -4.74 5.38 -19.21
N ARG A 409 -4.28 6.50 -19.78
CA ARG A 409 -4.48 6.79 -21.20
C ARG A 409 -3.78 5.77 -22.09
N GLU A 410 -2.54 5.40 -21.76
CA GLU A 410 -1.81 4.37 -22.50
C GLU A 410 -2.55 3.02 -22.48
N THR A 411 -3.08 2.63 -21.31
CA THR A 411 -3.85 1.39 -21.21
C THR A 411 -5.18 1.46 -21.97
N ALA A 412 -5.84 2.61 -21.95
CA ALA A 412 -7.04 2.85 -22.74
C ALA A 412 -6.76 2.81 -24.26
N SER A 413 -5.60 3.30 -24.68
CA SER A 413 -5.12 3.22 -26.07
C SER A 413 -4.85 1.76 -26.48
N LEU A 414 -4.13 1.00 -25.64
CA LEU A 414 -3.88 -0.43 -25.86
C LEU A 414 -5.17 -1.25 -25.95
N ALA A 415 -6.18 -0.92 -25.15
CA ALA A 415 -7.50 -1.53 -25.21
C ALA A 415 -8.33 -1.12 -26.44
N GLY A 416 -7.80 -0.26 -27.31
CA GLY A 416 -8.38 0.14 -28.59
C GLY A 416 -9.31 1.36 -28.55
N PHE A 417 -9.37 2.13 -27.46
CA PHE A 417 -10.34 3.23 -27.31
C PHE A 417 -9.74 4.61 -27.55
N ILE A 418 -8.44 4.78 -27.35
CA ILE A 418 -7.77 6.02 -27.72
C ILE A 418 -7.13 5.79 -29.08
N HIS A 419 -7.87 6.12 -30.15
CA HIS A 419 -7.24 6.38 -31.43
C HIS A 419 -6.17 7.46 -31.22
N PRO A 420 -4.89 7.20 -31.57
CA PRO A 420 -3.94 8.28 -31.76
C PRO A 420 -4.31 8.98 -33.07
N SER A 421 -5.38 9.78 -33.08
CA SER A 421 -5.73 10.57 -34.26
C SER A 421 -5.34 12.02 -34.06
N LYS A 422 -4.32 12.41 -34.84
CA LYS A 422 -4.19 13.72 -35.50
C LYS A 422 -3.88 14.92 -34.59
N GLY A 423 -2.58 15.14 -34.39
CA GLY A 423 -2.04 16.49 -34.39
C GLY A 423 -1.84 16.95 -35.83
#